data_AF-A0A0C3B3X8-F1
#
_entry.id   AF-A0A0C3B3X8-F1
#
_cell.length_a   1.000
_cell.length_b   1.000
_cell.length_c   1.000
_cell.angle_alpha   90.00
_cell.angle_beta   90.00
_cell.angle_gamma   90.00
#
_symmetry.space_group_name_H-M   'P 1'
#
loop_
_entity.id
_entity.type
_entity.pdbx_description
1 polymer ?
#
loop_
_entity_poly.entity_id
_entity_poly.type
_entity_poly.pdbx_seq_one_letter_code
_entity_poly.pdbx_strand_id
1 'polypeptide(L)'
;MFDHPRLSFTPHEKRKTLKLEVQIRNALHRLAHLITTMNDELSLVPKPMGRYGQVVQKLQKILDLMTGLRKVRENIPRKETVVPVFKQRRELMSCICVSLFACEQVFQARRPLPQFLPSSRKALETLEICVEERIRKAREADGILMGLSLVYAFAEKEVMEGVVDALEELLDLSRQLFGTSAWLTTQQPWSEISMDEEGADESSGWYSALGWEGSSV
;
A
#
# COMPACT_ATOMS: atom_id res chain seq x y z
N MET A 1 -13.98 31.72 -23.42
CA MET A 1 -14.04 32.36 -22.10
C MET A 1 -13.83 31.29 -21.02
N PHE A 2 -12.59 30.85 -20.83
CA PHE A 2 -12.25 29.86 -19.80
C PHE A 2 -10.96 30.30 -19.11
N ASP A 3 -11.10 31.26 -18.21
CA ASP A 3 -10.07 31.62 -17.25
C ASP A 3 -10.57 31.25 -15.86
N HIS A 4 -10.12 30.11 -15.34
CA HIS A 4 -10.18 29.81 -13.91
C HIS A 4 -8.79 29.45 -13.39
N PRO A 5 -7.95 30.44 -13.05
CA PRO A 5 -6.75 30.21 -12.28
C PRO A 5 -6.95 30.64 -10.83
N ARG A 6 -7.87 30.00 -10.10
CA ARG A 6 -7.98 30.14 -8.63
C ARG A 6 -8.40 28.84 -7.96
N LEU A 7 -7.46 27.90 -7.83
CA LEU A 7 -7.51 26.85 -6.81
C LEU A 7 -6.38 27.10 -5.80
N SER A 8 -6.41 28.29 -5.19
CA SER A 8 -5.84 28.47 -3.87
C SER A 8 -6.61 27.55 -2.92
N PHE A 9 -5.93 26.63 -2.25
CA PHE A 9 -6.53 25.84 -1.17
C PHE A 9 -7.26 26.80 -0.23
N THR A 10 -8.58 26.69 -0.16
CA THR A 10 -9.34 27.53 0.76
C THR A 10 -8.88 27.21 2.19
N PRO A 11 -8.82 28.18 3.11
CA PRO A 11 -8.45 27.91 4.51
C PRO A 11 -9.29 26.78 5.14
N HIS A 12 -10.54 26.66 4.69
CA HIS A 12 -11.47 25.60 5.06
C HIS A 12 -11.04 24.21 4.57
N GLU A 13 -10.58 24.06 3.32
CA GLU A 13 -10.03 22.79 2.81
C GLU A 13 -8.76 22.38 3.55
N LYS A 14 -7.87 23.33 3.86
CA LYS A 14 -6.66 23.05 4.66
C LYS A 14 -7.05 22.49 6.02
N ARG A 15 -8.03 23.10 6.70
CA ARG A 15 -8.52 22.62 8.01
C ARG A 15 -9.13 21.22 7.92
N LYS A 16 -9.88 20.92 6.86
CA LYS A 16 -10.43 19.57 6.62
C LYS A 16 -9.33 18.53 6.43
N THR A 17 -8.32 18.82 5.61
CA THR A 17 -7.19 17.92 5.38
C THR A 17 -6.40 17.68 6.65
N LEU A 18 -6.09 18.73 7.42
CA LEU A 18 -5.39 18.59 8.71
C LEU A 18 -6.21 17.78 9.72
N LYS A 19 -7.52 17.97 9.77
CA LYS A 19 -8.41 17.18 10.62
C LYS A 19 -8.36 15.70 10.24
N LEU A 20 -8.40 15.38 8.95
CA LEU A 20 -8.30 14.01 8.44
C LEU A 20 -6.93 13.40 8.80
N GLU A 21 -5.85 14.15 8.63
CA GLU A 21 -4.49 13.71 8.95
C GLU A 21 -4.36 13.32 10.44
N VAL A 22 -4.89 14.16 11.34
CA VAL A 22 -4.93 13.89 12.78
C VAL A 22 -5.80 12.65 13.09
N GLN A 23 -6.95 12.51 12.43
CA GLN A 23 -7.82 11.35 12.61
C GLN A 23 -7.12 10.04 12.20
N ILE A 24 -6.44 10.03 11.05
CA ILE A 24 -5.71 8.85 10.58
C ILE A 24 -4.55 8.53 11.54
N ARG A 25 -3.76 9.53 11.95
CA ARG A 25 -2.66 9.34 12.89
C ARG A 25 -3.14 8.76 14.22
N ASN A 26 -4.25 9.27 14.76
CA ASN A 26 -4.87 8.72 15.96
C ASN A 26 -5.37 7.28 15.77
N ALA A 27 -5.94 6.95 14.61
CA ALA A 27 -6.35 5.59 14.29
C ALA A 27 -5.15 4.63 14.24
N LEU A 28 -4.03 5.05 13.62
CA LEU A 28 -2.80 4.26 13.57
C LEU A 28 -2.17 4.06 14.96
N HIS A 29 -2.15 5.09 15.81
CA HIS A 29 -1.69 4.96 17.20
C HIS A 29 -2.55 3.98 18.00
N ARG A 30 -3.88 4.05 17.86
CA ARG A 30 -4.79 3.09 18.48
C ARG A 30 -4.57 1.67 17.97
N LEU A 31 -4.33 1.51 16.67
CA LEU A 31 -4.03 0.21 16.08
C LEU A 31 -2.72 -0.37 16.61
N ALA A 32 -1.66 0.44 16.71
CA ALA A 32 -0.39 0.02 17.31
C ALA A 32 -0.55 -0.42 18.78
N HIS A 33 -1.36 0.31 19.55
CA HIS A 33 -1.64 -0.04 20.94
C HIS A 33 -2.42 -1.36 21.03
N LEU A 34 -3.46 -1.55 20.21
CA LEU A 34 -4.23 -2.79 20.14
C LEU A 34 -3.38 -3.99 19.78
N ILE A 35 -2.41 -3.84 18.86
CA ILE A 35 -1.46 -4.89 18.52
C ILE A 35 -0.58 -5.24 19.73
N THR A 36 -0.14 -4.23 20.50
CA THR A 36 0.65 -4.47 21.71
C THR A 36 -0.18 -5.21 22.75
N THR A 37 -1.40 -4.76 23.05
CA THR A 37 -2.31 -5.44 23.97
C THR A 37 -2.60 -6.88 23.54
N MET A 38 -2.86 -7.10 22.25
CA MET A 38 -3.10 -8.44 21.70
C MET A 38 -1.87 -9.36 21.80
N ASN A 39 -0.66 -8.80 21.87
CA ASN A 39 0.57 -9.55 22.04
C ASN A 39 0.77 -10.00 23.50
N ASP A 40 0.25 -9.23 24.44
CA ASP A 40 0.34 -9.52 25.88
C ASP A 40 -0.76 -10.49 26.34
N GLU A 41 -1.81 -10.68 25.53
CA GLU A 41 -2.88 -11.64 25.78
C GLU A 41 -2.42 -13.09 25.57
N LEU A 42 -2.83 -13.98 26.49
CA LEU A 42 -2.65 -15.42 26.33
C LEU A 42 -3.44 -15.92 25.12
N SER A 43 -2.73 -16.44 24.12
CA SER A 43 -3.34 -17.04 22.94
C SER A 43 -2.96 -18.50 22.77
N LEU A 44 -3.96 -19.34 22.48
CA LEU A 44 -3.77 -20.77 22.17
C LEU A 44 -3.13 -20.99 20.79
N VAL A 45 -3.10 -19.97 19.94
CA VAL A 45 -2.58 -20.03 18.57
C VAL A 45 -1.56 -18.91 18.38
N PRO A 46 -0.37 -19.18 17.81
CA PRO A 46 0.60 -18.14 17.52
C PRO A 46 0.03 -17.16 16.49
N LYS A 47 -0.11 -15.89 16.89
CA LYS A 47 -0.53 -14.79 16.00
C LYS A 47 0.71 -14.15 15.37
N PRO A 48 0.69 -13.76 14.09
CA PRO A 48 1.83 -13.11 13.43
C PRO A 48 1.96 -11.62 13.84
N MET A 49 2.18 -11.37 15.13
CA MET A 49 2.19 -10.02 15.74
C MET A 49 3.23 -9.10 15.11
N GLY A 50 4.43 -9.63 14.82
CA GLY A 50 5.50 -8.87 14.15
C GLY A 50 5.07 -8.32 12.79
N ARG A 51 4.33 -9.11 11.99
CA ARG A 51 3.83 -8.68 10.68
C ARG A 51 2.75 -7.62 10.82
N TYR A 52 1.83 -7.75 11.77
CA TYR A 52 0.84 -6.69 12.05
C TYR A 52 1.51 -5.39 12.48
N GLY A 53 2.54 -5.44 13.33
CA GLY A 53 3.34 -4.28 13.69
C GLY A 53 3.99 -3.61 12.48
N GLN A 54 4.59 -4.40 11.58
CA GLN A 54 5.17 -3.91 10.33
C GLN A 54 4.13 -3.25 9.42
N VAL A 55 2.92 -3.81 9.31
CA VAL A 55 1.82 -3.20 8.54
C VAL A 55 1.51 -1.79 9.04
N VAL A 56 1.40 -1.60 10.37
CA VAL A 56 1.15 -0.28 10.95
C VAL A 56 2.29 0.68 10.66
N GLN A 57 3.54 0.22 10.75
CA GLN A 57 4.70 1.04 10.39
C GLN A 57 4.68 1.48 8.93
N LYS A 58 4.30 0.59 8.00
CA LYS A 58 4.18 0.95 6.57
C LYS A 58 3.03 1.92 6.32
N LEU A 59 1.88 1.73 6.95
CA LEU A 59 0.76 2.69 6.88
C LEU A 59 1.15 4.07 7.42
N GLN A 60 1.90 4.11 8.53
CA GLN A 60 2.44 5.36 9.09
C GLN A 60 3.42 6.04 8.13
N LYS A 61 4.33 5.27 7.52
CA LYS A 61 5.27 5.76 6.49
C LYS A 61 4.52 6.35 5.29
N ILE A 62 3.49 5.66 4.78
CA ILE A 62 2.65 6.17 3.69
C ILE A 62 1.98 7.49 4.08
N LEU A 63 1.40 7.59 5.28
CA LEU A 63 0.79 8.83 5.77
C LEU A 63 1.80 9.98 5.82
N ASP A 64 2.98 9.74 6.39
CA ASP A 64 4.01 10.77 6.55
C ASP A 64 4.56 11.24 5.19
N LEU A 65 4.75 10.33 4.23
CA LEU A 65 5.13 10.66 2.85
C LEU A 65 4.03 11.42 2.10
N MET A 66 2.76 11.04 2.26
CA MET A 66 1.63 11.77 1.67
C MET A 66 1.50 13.19 2.25
N THR A 67 1.73 13.36 3.56
CA THR A 67 1.86 14.68 4.19
C THR A 67 3.05 15.45 3.64
N GLY A 68 4.20 14.80 3.48
CA GLY A 68 5.40 15.36 2.85
C GLY A 68 5.11 15.89 1.44
N LEU A 69 4.46 15.07 0.61
CA LEU A 69 4.07 15.41 -0.75
C LEU A 69 3.15 16.64 -0.79
N ARG A 70 2.19 16.71 0.14
CA ARG A 70 1.33 17.89 0.29
C ARG A 70 2.15 19.13 0.62
N LYS A 71 3.05 19.06 1.61
CA LYS A 71 3.92 20.19 2.00
C LYS A 71 4.81 20.65 0.84
N VAL A 72 5.39 19.71 0.09
CA VAL A 72 6.16 20.03 -1.13
C VAL A 72 5.27 20.77 -2.14
N ARG A 73 4.06 20.26 -2.42
CA ARG A 73 3.11 20.88 -3.37
C ARG A 73 2.52 22.22 -2.92
N GLU A 74 2.54 22.54 -1.64
CA GLU A 74 2.12 23.85 -1.12
C GLU A 74 3.16 24.94 -1.41
N ASN A 75 4.43 24.57 -1.59
CA ASN A 75 5.53 25.50 -1.87
C ASN A 75 5.88 25.62 -3.36
N ILE A 76 5.26 24.80 -4.23
CA ILE A 76 5.52 24.78 -5.68
C ILE A 76 4.55 25.72 -6.43
N PRO A 77 5.05 26.59 -7.32
CA PRO A 77 4.22 27.32 -8.28
C PRO A 77 3.47 26.36 -9.23
N ARG A 78 2.17 26.14 -8.97
CA ARG A 78 1.35 25.13 -9.69
C ARG A 78 1.21 25.34 -11.20
N LYS A 79 1.33 26.59 -11.68
CA LYS A 79 1.06 26.95 -13.08
C LYS A 79 2.12 26.44 -14.05
N GLU A 80 3.36 26.27 -13.60
CA GLU A 80 4.48 25.94 -14.49
C GLU A 80 4.85 24.44 -14.47
N THR A 81 4.72 23.78 -13.31
CA THR A 81 5.25 22.41 -13.13
C THR A 81 4.18 21.30 -13.16
N VAL A 82 2.91 21.60 -12.81
CA VAL A 82 1.90 20.57 -12.48
C VAL A 82 0.93 20.26 -13.63
N VAL A 83 0.55 21.25 -14.43
CA VAL A 83 -0.43 21.10 -15.53
C VAL A 83 0.00 20.10 -16.61
N PRO A 84 1.28 20.07 -17.09
CA PRO A 84 1.63 19.24 -18.25
C PRO A 84 1.72 17.74 -17.95
N VAL A 85 1.89 17.35 -16.68
CA VAL A 85 2.04 15.95 -16.23
C VAL A 85 0.91 15.51 -15.30
N PHE A 86 -0.17 16.29 -15.23
CA PHE A 86 -1.29 16.03 -14.34
C PHE A 86 -1.96 14.67 -14.60
N LYS A 87 -2.08 14.26 -15.88
CA LYS A 87 -2.69 12.98 -16.26
C LYS A 87 -1.93 11.80 -15.66
N GLN A 88 -0.60 11.80 -15.78
CA GLN A 88 0.28 10.76 -15.28
C GLN A 88 0.28 10.72 -13.74
N ARG A 89 0.27 11.89 -13.10
CA ARG A 89 0.14 11.98 -11.62
C ARG A 89 -1.18 11.41 -11.14
N ARG A 90 -2.28 11.71 -11.83
CA ARG A 90 -3.60 11.18 -11.51
C ARG A 90 -3.64 9.66 -11.68
N GLU A 91 -3.01 9.14 -12.73
CA GLU A 91 -2.91 7.70 -12.96
C GLU A 91 -2.16 7.00 -11.80
N LEU A 92 -0.99 7.53 -11.42
CA LEU A 92 -0.24 7.01 -10.27
C LEU A 92 -1.07 7.00 -8.98
N MET A 93 -1.75 8.12 -8.68
CA MET A 93 -2.63 8.20 -7.51
C MET A 93 -3.79 7.20 -7.59
N SER A 94 -4.33 6.95 -8.78
CA SER A 94 -5.38 5.95 -9.00
C SER A 94 -4.87 4.55 -8.64
N CYS A 95 -3.68 4.16 -9.13
CA CYS A 95 -3.05 2.88 -8.78
C CYS A 95 -2.85 2.75 -7.27
N ILE A 96 -2.36 3.80 -6.60
CA ILE A 96 -2.15 3.81 -5.15
C ILE A 96 -3.48 3.60 -4.41
N CYS A 97 -4.54 4.32 -4.79
CA CYS A 97 -5.86 4.19 -4.17
C CYS A 97 -6.44 2.78 -4.33
N VAL A 98 -6.34 2.20 -5.54
CA VAL A 98 -6.84 0.83 -5.80
C VAL A 98 -6.09 -0.19 -4.96
N SER A 99 -4.76 -0.07 -4.84
CA SER A 99 -3.96 -0.97 -4.02
C SER A 99 -4.29 -0.85 -2.52
N LEU A 100 -4.45 0.37 -2.00
CA LEU A 100 -4.87 0.58 -0.61
C LEU A 100 -6.27 0.03 -0.33
N PHE A 101 -7.20 0.21 -1.27
CA PHE A 101 -8.53 -0.38 -1.19
C PHE A 101 -8.48 -1.91 -1.21
N ALA A 102 -7.65 -2.51 -2.06
CA ALA A 102 -7.45 -3.95 -2.07
C ALA A 102 -6.91 -4.47 -0.73
N CYS A 103 -5.93 -3.77 -0.14
CA CYS A 103 -5.44 -4.08 1.20
C CYS A 103 -6.58 -4.02 2.23
N GLU A 104 -7.37 -2.94 2.25
CA GLU A 104 -8.51 -2.81 3.17
C GLU A 104 -9.45 -4.03 3.09
N GLN A 105 -9.84 -4.42 1.87
CA GLN A 105 -10.73 -5.57 1.66
C GLN A 105 -10.10 -6.88 2.14
N VAL A 106 -8.79 -7.07 1.93
CA VAL A 106 -8.04 -8.23 2.42
C VAL A 106 -8.04 -8.29 3.94
N PHE A 107 -7.76 -7.19 4.63
CA PHE A 107 -7.76 -7.14 6.09
C PHE A 107 -9.17 -7.32 6.68
N GLN A 108 -10.19 -6.75 6.04
CA GLN A 108 -11.57 -6.84 6.51
C GLN A 108 -12.14 -8.24 6.32
N ALA A 109 -11.96 -8.83 5.13
CA ALA A 109 -12.50 -10.15 4.80
C ALA A 109 -11.59 -11.31 5.25
N ARG A 110 -10.34 -11.03 5.64
CA ARG A 110 -9.27 -12.02 5.87
C ARG A 110 -9.11 -12.96 4.69
N ARG A 111 -9.27 -12.42 3.48
CA ARG A 111 -9.18 -13.15 2.21
C ARG A 111 -7.85 -12.84 1.54
N PRO A 112 -7.32 -13.78 0.74
CA PRO A 112 -6.09 -13.54 0.00
C PRO A 112 -6.21 -12.35 -0.97
N LEU A 113 -5.09 -11.69 -1.21
CA LEU A 113 -5.01 -10.55 -2.14
C LEU A 113 -5.33 -11.00 -3.57
N PRO A 114 -6.02 -10.19 -4.40
CA PRO A 114 -6.19 -10.49 -5.81
C PRO A 114 -4.84 -10.62 -6.52
N GLN A 115 -4.74 -11.57 -7.45
CA GLN A 115 -3.53 -11.84 -8.23
C GLN A 115 -3.04 -10.63 -9.02
N PHE A 116 -3.98 -9.82 -9.55
CA PHE A 116 -3.65 -8.70 -10.42
C PHE A 116 -4.09 -7.39 -9.77
N LEU A 117 -3.10 -6.54 -9.53
CA LEU A 117 -3.29 -5.15 -9.12
C LEU A 117 -2.59 -4.23 -10.13
N PRO A 118 -3.09 -3.00 -10.32
CA PRO A 118 -2.42 -2.04 -11.17
C PRO A 118 -1.01 -1.74 -10.62
N SER A 119 0.00 -1.80 -11.49
CA SER A 119 1.39 -1.57 -11.08
C SER A 119 1.62 -0.08 -10.81
N SER A 120 1.79 0.26 -9.53
CA SER A 120 2.13 1.61 -9.08
C SER A 120 3.51 2.03 -9.58
N ARG A 121 4.48 1.10 -9.58
CA ARG A 121 5.84 1.30 -10.11
C ARG A 121 5.84 1.63 -11.60
N LYS A 122 5.01 0.96 -12.41
CA LYS A 122 4.93 1.26 -13.85
C LYS A 122 4.33 2.64 -14.11
N ALA A 123 3.32 3.03 -13.31
CA ALA A 123 2.74 4.36 -13.39
C ALA A 123 3.75 5.46 -12.99
N LEU A 124 4.61 5.19 -12.00
CA LEU A 124 5.70 6.09 -11.59
C LEU A 124 6.75 6.24 -12.70
N GLU A 125 7.24 5.14 -13.27
CA GLU A 125 8.21 5.16 -14.38
C GLU A 125 7.68 6.00 -15.57
N THR A 126 6.39 5.81 -15.90
CA THR A 126 5.74 6.59 -16.97
C THR A 126 5.69 8.09 -16.64
N LEU A 127 5.45 8.43 -15.38
CA LEU A 127 5.47 9.80 -14.90
C LEU A 127 6.88 10.40 -14.96
N GLU A 128 7.90 9.66 -14.56
CA GLU A 128 9.31 10.09 -14.58
C GLU A 128 9.77 10.42 -15.99
N ILE A 129 9.55 9.51 -16.95
CA ILE A 129 9.87 9.75 -18.37
C ILE A 129 9.19 11.02 -18.88
N CYS A 130 7.92 11.24 -18.51
CA CYS A 130 7.19 12.44 -18.90
C CYS A 130 7.74 13.71 -18.25
N VAL A 131 8.19 13.64 -16.99
CA VAL A 131 8.78 14.77 -16.26
C VAL A 131 10.15 15.13 -16.83
N GLU A 132 11.00 14.14 -17.08
CA GLU A 132 12.35 14.32 -17.65
C GLU A 132 12.30 14.95 -19.04
N GLU A 133 11.40 14.45 -19.90
CA GLU A 133 11.21 15.00 -21.25
C GLU A 133 10.72 16.46 -21.22
N ARG A 134 9.96 16.85 -20.19
CA ARG A 134 9.53 18.23 -19.99
C ARG A 134 10.66 19.12 -19.50
N ILE A 135 11.46 18.63 -18.55
CA ILE A 135 12.66 19.33 -18.07
C ILE A 135 13.63 19.56 -19.25
N ARG A 136 13.84 18.55 -20.10
CA ARG A 136 14.68 18.65 -21.30
C ARG A 136 14.20 19.75 -22.25
N LYS A 137 12.92 19.71 -22.65
CA LYS A 137 12.31 20.73 -23.52
C LYS A 137 12.35 22.14 -22.92
N ALA A 138 12.14 22.24 -21.62
CA ALA A 138 12.16 23.52 -20.94
C ALA A 138 13.61 24.09 -20.88
N ARG A 139 14.61 23.23 -20.70
CA ARG A 139 16.04 23.62 -20.73
C ARG A 139 16.48 24.14 -22.10
N GLU A 140 15.94 23.57 -23.17
CA GLU A 140 16.19 24.02 -24.56
C GLU A 140 15.55 25.39 -24.85
N ALA A 141 14.47 25.75 -24.14
CA ALA A 141 13.73 27.00 -24.35
C ALA A 141 14.22 28.17 -23.48
N ASP A 142 14.45 27.95 -22.18
CA ASP A 142 14.86 29.00 -21.22
C ASP A 142 15.72 28.41 -20.08
N GLY A 143 17.04 28.61 -20.15
CA GLY A 143 17.99 27.99 -19.22
C GLY A 143 18.08 28.61 -17.81
N ILE A 144 17.61 29.85 -17.61
CA ILE A 144 17.93 30.66 -16.42
C ILE A 144 16.86 30.53 -15.29
N LEU A 145 15.59 30.26 -15.63
CA LEU A 145 14.48 30.19 -14.66
C LEU A 145 14.24 28.77 -14.07
N MET A 146 15.01 27.75 -14.50
CA MET A 146 14.70 26.34 -14.23
C MET A 146 15.07 25.84 -12.83
N GLY A 147 16.04 26.48 -12.17
CA GLY A 147 16.71 25.90 -11.00
C GLY A 147 15.75 25.51 -9.87
N LEU A 148 14.81 26.39 -9.52
CA LEU A 148 13.86 26.15 -8.43
C LEU A 148 12.78 25.13 -8.81
N SER A 149 12.23 25.21 -10.03
CA SER A 149 11.22 24.27 -10.54
C SER A 149 11.78 22.84 -10.62
N LEU A 150 13.06 22.71 -11.00
CA LEU A 150 13.77 21.44 -11.08
C LEU A 150 14.00 20.82 -9.70
N VAL A 151 14.47 21.60 -8.71
CA VAL A 151 14.64 21.13 -7.32
C VAL A 151 13.32 20.60 -6.76
N TYR A 152 12.22 21.29 -7.04
CA TYR A 152 10.90 20.84 -6.63
C TYR A 152 10.42 19.58 -7.36
N ALA A 153 10.70 19.45 -8.66
CA ALA A 153 10.38 18.25 -9.42
C ALA A 153 11.12 17.02 -8.85
N PHE A 154 12.40 17.18 -8.48
CA PHE A 154 13.18 16.13 -7.81
C PHE A 154 12.62 15.78 -6.43
N ALA A 155 12.33 16.79 -5.61
CA ALA A 155 11.74 16.56 -4.29
C ALA A 155 10.39 15.83 -4.40
N GLU A 156 9.57 16.17 -5.40
CA GLU A 156 8.31 15.49 -5.61
C GLU A 156 8.49 14.04 -6.11
N LYS A 157 9.46 13.81 -7.00
CA LYS A 157 9.83 12.47 -7.47
C LYS A 157 10.21 11.58 -6.30
N GLU A 158 11.16 12.02 -5.48
CA GLU A 158 11.67 11.28 -4.32
C GLU A 158 10.53 10.87 -3.37
N VAL A 159 9.62 11.79 -3.08
CA VAL A 159 8.48 11.49 -2.21
C VAL A 159 7.52 10.50 -2.86
N MET A 160 7.24 10.63 -4.18
CA MET A 160 6.37 9.70 -4.89
C MET A 160 6.97 8.29 -4.98
N GLU A 161 8.28 8.18 -5.19
CA GLU A 161 9.02 6.91 -5.16
C GLU A 161 8.90 6.26 -3.78
N GLY A 162 9.14 7.03 -2.71
CA GLY A 162 8.97 6.54 -1.35
C GLY A 162 7.55 6.04 -1.04
N VAL A 163 6.50 6.67 -1.61
CA VAL A 163 5.11 6.23 -1.45
C VAL A 163 4.89 4.89 -2.15
N VAL A 164 5.39 4.75 -3.39
CA VAL A 164 5.30 3.52 -4.17
C VAL A 164 6.02 2.37 -3.45
N ASP A 165 7.24 2.60 -2.97
CA ASP A 165 7.99 1.56 -2.25
C ASP A 165 7.27 1.13 -0.96
N ALA A 166 6.78 2.08 -0.17
CA ALA A 166 6.04 1.76 1.05
C ALA A 166 4.73 1.01 0.76
N LEU A 167 4.09 1.28 -0.39
CA LEU A 167 2.89 0.58 -0.84
C LEU A 167 3.20 -0.85 -1.30
N GLU A 168 4.26 -1.08 -2.06
CA GLU A 168 4.68 -2.43 -2.47
C GLU A 168 5.06 -3.28 -1.25
N GLU A 169 5.78 -2.70 -0.28
CA GLU A 169 6.06 -3.35 1.01
C GLU A 169 4.77 -3.72 1.76
N LEU A 170 3.76 -2.84 1.75
CA LEU A 170 2.45 -3.12 2.37
C LEU A 170 1.71 -4.26 1.65
N LEU A 171 1.77 -4.31 0.32
CA LEU A 171 1.18 -5.39 -0.48
C LEU A 171 1.87 -6.72 -0.18
N ASP A 172 3.20 -6.73 -0.06
CA ASP A 172 3.96 -7.93 0.30
C ASP A 172 3.63 -8.42 1.70
N LEU A 173 3.52 -7.52 2.68
CA LEU A 173 3.06 -7.88 4.03
C LEU A 173 1.64 -8.47 4.01
N SER A 174 0.76 -7.91 3.19
CA SER A 174 -0.62 -8.40 3.03
C SER A 174 -0.63 -9.81 2.41
N ARG A 175 0.21 -10.06 1.39
CA ARG A 175 0.39 -11.39 0.78
C ARG A 175 0.95 -12.40 1.78
N GLN A 176 1.91 -12.00 2.63
CA GLN A 176 2.48 -12.87 3.66
C GLN A 176 1.48 -13.21 4.78
N LEU A 177 0.53 -12.32 5.06
CA LEU A 177 -0.48 -12.52 6.10
C LEU A 177 -1.66 -13.37 5.62
N PHE A 178 -2.13 -13.16 4.39
CA PHE A 178 -3.40 -13.73 3.91
C PHE A 178 -3.27 -14.59 2.66
N GLY A 179 -2.09 -14.64 2.04
CA GLY A 179 -1.86 -15.34 0.78
C GLY A 179 -2.28 -14.54 -0.46
N THR A 180 -2.19 -15.18 -1.62
CA THR A 180 -2.62 -14.64 -2.92
C THR A 180 -3.67 -15.55 -3.53
N SER A 181 -4.76 -14.99 -4.04
CA SER A 181 -5.80 -15.75 -4.74
C SER A 181 -5.40 -15.86 -6.20
N ALA A 182 -5.03 -17.06 -6.65
CA ALA A 182 -5.01 -17.34 -8.07
C ALA A 182 -6.45 -17.65 -8.50
N TRP A 183 -6.94 -16.96 -9.52
CA TRP A 183 -8.30 -17.11 -10.06
C TRP A 183 -8.61 -18.56 -10.49
N LEU A 184 -7.57 -19.37 -10.76
CA LEU A 184 -7.68 -20.75 -11.25
C LEU A 184 -7.64 -21.84 -10.16
N THR A 185 -7.34 -21.52 -8.89
CA THR A 185 -7.23 -22.53 -7.81
C THR A 185 -8.32 -22.36 -6.74
N THR A 186 -9.51 -21.94 -7.14
CA THR A 186 -10.69 -22.12 -6.29
C THR A 186 -11.05 -23.61 -6.29
N GLN A 187 -10.25 -24.44 -5.61
CA GLN A 187 -10.82 -25.60 -4.96
C GLN A 187 -11.38 -25.12 -3.63
N GLN A 188 -12.69 -25.30 -3.47
CA GLN A 188 -13.37 -25.10 -2.20
C GLN A 188 -12.70 -25.99 -1.14
N PRO A 189 -12.25 -25.47 0.02
CA PRO A 189 -11.75 -26.31 1.11
C PRO A 189 -12.87 -27.05 1.89
N TRP A 190 -14.11 -27.05 1.40
CA TRP A 190 -15.27 -27.54 2.17
C TRP A 190 -16.25 -28.31 1.29
N SER A 191 -15.82 -29.44 0.76
CA SER A 191 -16.70 -30.45 0.15
C SER A 191 -16.11 -31.85 0.35
N GLU A 192 -15.86 -32.27 1.59
CA GLU A 192 -15.68 -33.69 1.94
C GLU A 192 -15.79 -33.90 3.46
N ILE A 193 -16.91 -33.45 4.03
CA ILE A 193 -17.41 -33.97 5.30
C ILE A 193 -18.89 -34.28 5.10
N SER A 194 -19.20 -35.58 5.22
CA SER A 194 -20.52 -36.26 5.17
C SER A 194 -21.10 -36.45 3.75
N MET A 195 -21.48 -37.65 3.27
CA MET A 195 -21.80 -38.92 3.91
C MET A 195 -21.47 -40.06 2.92
N ASP A 196 -20.70 -41.06 3.32
CA ASP A 196 -20.84 -42.42 2.77
C ASP A 196 -21.24 -43.32 3.94
N GLU A 197 -22.50 -43.72 3.95
CA GLU A 197 -23.00 -44.78 4.80
C GLU A 197 -22.63 -46.15 4.22
N GLU A 198 -22.11 -46.98 5.11
CA GLU A 198 -22.18 -48.46 5.13
C GLU A 198 -21.34 -49.27 4.13
N GLY A 199 -20.26 -49.87 4.65
CA GLY A 199 -19.60 -50.98 4.00
C GLY A 199 -18.26 -51.41 4.61
N ALA A 200 -18.33 -52.07 5.77
CA ALA A 200 -17.39 -53.06 6.33
C ALA A 200 -15.89 -53.06 5.93
N ASP A 201 -15.06 -52.99 6.99
CA ASP A 201 -13.93 -53.90 7.31
C ASP A 201 -12.49 -53.34 7.33
N GLU A 202 -11.78 -53.82 8.36
CA GLU A 202 -10.32 -53.86 8.58
C GLU A 202 -9.49 -52.58 8.83
N SER A 203 -9.33 -52.28 10.13
CA SER A 203 -8.03 -52.15 10.82
C SER A 203 -6.78 -51.75 9.98
N SER A 204 -6.47 -50.45 9.92
CA SER A 204 -5.08 -49.97 10.08
C SER A 204 -5.06 -48.49 10.49
N GLY A 205 -4.54 -48.25 11.70
CA GLY A 205 -4.57 -46.95 12.36
C GLY A 205 -3.52 -45.98 11.84
N TRP A 206 -3.94 -44.72 11.71
CA TRP A 206 -3.13 -43.55 11.32
C TRP A 206 -2.14 -43.07 12.40
N TYR A 207 -1.71 -43.93 13.32
CA TYR A 207 -0.68 -43.60 14.31
C TYR A 207 0.70 -44.02 13.81
N SER A 208 1.26 -43.33 12.81
CA SER A 208 2.66 -43.55 12.38
C SER A 208 3.26 -42.32 11.70
N ALA A 209 3.29 -41.17 12.39
CA ALA A 209 4.05 -40.01 11.92
C ALA A 209 4.65 -39.15 13.05
N LEU A 210 5.07 -39.78 14.15
CA LEU A 210 5.90 -39.14 15.18
C LEU A 210 7.17 -39.96 15.38
N GLY A 211 8.12 -39.81 14.46
CA GLY A 211 9.49 -40.27 14.63
C GLY A 211 10.24 -39.31 15.56
N TRP A 212 10.45 -39.73 16.80
CA TRP A 212 11.49 -39.17 17.67
C TRP A 212 12.85 -39.71 17.23
N GLU A 213 13.74 -38.81 16.86
CA GLU A 213 15.15 -39.09 16.59
C GLU A 213 15.92 -39.03 17.91
N GLY A 214 16.32 -40.20 18.41
CA GLY A 214 17.27 -40.35 19.52
C GLY A 214 18.48 -41.13 19.05
N SER A 215 19.59 -40.44 18.78
CA SER A 215 20.89 -41.07 18.54
C SER A 215 21.44 -41.66 19.82
N SER A 216 21.95 -42.88 19.71
CA SER A 216 22.62 -43.65 20.75
C SER A 216 24.14 -43.52 20.66
N VAL A 217 24.76 -43.45 21.85
CA VAL A 217 26.18 -43.67 22.22
C VAL A 217 27.17 -42.57 21.85
#